data_AF-A0A919RJH0-F1
#
_entry.id   AF-A0A919RJH0-F1
#
_cell.length_a   1.000
_cell.length_b   1.000
_cell.length_c   1.000
_cell.angle_alpha   90.00
_cell.angle_beta   90.00
_cell.angle_gamma   90.00
#
_symmetry.space_group_name_H-M   'P 1'
#
loop_
_entity.id
_entity.type
_entity.pdbx_description
1 polymer ?
#
loop_
_entity_poly.entity_id
_entity_poly.type
_entity_poly.pdbx_seq_one_letter_code
_entity_poly.pdbx_strand_id
1 'polypeptide(L)'
;MRVFGYQQSGNNIVPLLHSKMLVLGGTYEDDEDFTGVHFVPDIVWIGSANWTDLAANLHEESATAVADRSFVKDATNFVIRIISESEPLEQCAVTPRPDLAPVDFDMEAFAEFGSNGVEYFSEDDDG
;
A
#
# COMPACT_ATOMS: atom_id res chain seq x y z
N MET A 1 9.97 -5.35 -7.65
CA MET A 1 10.46 -4.14 -6.94
C MET A 1 9.65 -2.96 -7.43
N ARG A 2 9.23 -2.07 -6.53
CA ARG A 2 8.45 -0.86 -6.86
C ARG A 2 9.15 0.38 -6.33
N VAL A 3 8.90 1.53 -6.95
CA VAL A 3 9.51 2.82 -6.59
C VAL A 3 8.41 3.84 -6.34
N PHE A 4 8.56 4.60 -5.26
CA PHE A 4 7.64 5.67 -4.91
C PHE A 4 8.12 6.99 -5.52
N GLY A 5 7.20 7.73 -6.11
CA GLY A 5 7.45 8.98 -6.81
C GLY A 5 7.34 8.83 -8.33
N TYR A 6 7.27 9.98 -9.01
CA TYR A 6 7.10 10.07 -10.46
C TYR A 6 8.19 10.98 -11.05
N GLN A 7 8.43 10.86 -12.34
CA GLN A 7 9.47 11.65 -13.00
C GLN A 7 9.14 13.14 -12.90
N GLN A 8 10.11 13.93 -12.43
CA GLN A 8 9.97 15.38 -12.37
C GLN A 8 9.75 15.94 -13.78
N SER A 9 8.63 16.63 -13.98
CA SER A 9 8.28 17.28 -15.25
C SER A 9 8.09 18.78 -15.02
N GLY A 10 8.87 19.60 -15.72
CA GLY A 10 8.85 21.06 -15.58
C GLY A 10 9.24 21.54 -14.18
N ASN A 11 8.51 22.51 -13.65
CA ASN A 11 8.76 23.15 -12.35
C ASN A 11 8.06 22.47 -11.15
N ASN A 12 7.49 21.27 -11.34
CA ASN A 12 6.79 20.58 -10.26
C ASN A 12 7.78 20.03 -9.23
N ILE A 13 7.66 20.49 -7.99
CA ILE A 13 8.41 19.96 -6.84
C ILE A 13 7.68 18.69 -6.37
N VAL A 14 8.32 17.54 -6.51
CA VAL A 14 7.80 16.26 -5.99
C VAL A 14 8.47 15.99 -4.65
N PRO A 15 7.72 15.77 -3.55
CA PRO A 15 8.32 15.47 -2.25
C PRO A 15 9.07 14.14 -2.31
N LEU A 16 10.34 14.15 -1.90
CA LEU A 16 11.20 12.96 -1.86
C LEU A 16 10.90 12.12 -0.61
N LEU A 17 10.58 10.84 -0.82
CA LEU A 17 10.49 9.88 0.27
C LEU A 17 11.91 9.59 0.82
N HIS A 18 12.20 10.08 2.02
CA HIS A 18 13.51 9.92 2.65
C HIS A 18 13.51 9.03 3.91
N SER A 19 12.34 8.50 4.28
CA SER A 19 12.19 7.57 5.40
C SER A 19 12.83 6.22 5.08
N LYS A 20 13.64 5.66 6.00
CA LYS A 20 14.11 4.27 5.93
C LYS A 20 13.45 3.50 7.07
N MET A 21 12.60 2.55 6.70
CA MET A 21 11.83 1.75 7.65
C MET A 21 11.76 0.29 7.19
N LEU A 22 11.66 -0.61 8.15
CA LEU A 22 11.40 -2.03 7.93
C LEU A 22 10.30 -2.48 8.89
N VAL A 23 9.23 -3.05 8.34
CA VAL A 23 8.19 -3.71 9.12
C VAL A 23 8.52 -5.20 9.16
N LEU A 24 8.69 -5.74 10.37
CA LEU A 24 8.97 -7.14 10.65
C LEU A 24 7.75 -7.78 11.30
N GLY A 25 7.51 -9.05 11.00
CA GLY A 25 6.33 -9.77 11.45
C GLY A 25 6.35 -11.24 11.06
N GLY A 26 5.34 -11.97 11.51
CA GLY A 26 5.11 -13.37 11.16
C GLY A 26 4.16 -13.52 9.98
N THR A 27 4.22 -14.67 9.31
CA THR A 27 3.18 -15.10 8.37
C THR A 27 2.39 -16.24 9.00
N TYR A 28 1.07 -16.16 8.91
CA TYR A 28 0.15 -17.13 9.48
C TYR A 28 -0.79 -17.61 8.38
N GLU A 29 -1.03 -18.90 8.33
CA GLU A 29 -2.02 -19.51 7.45
C GLU A 29 -3.24 -19.83 8.29
N ASP A 30 -4.41 -19.34 7.85
CA ASP A 30 -5.68 -19.70 8.46
C ASP A 30 -6.30 -20.82 7.62
N ASP A 31 -6.19 -22.04 8.15
CA ASP A 31 -6.72 -23.24 7.52
C ASP A 31 -8.25 -23.36 7.70
N GLU A 32 -8.85 -22.60 8.63
CA GLU A 32 -10.28 -22.70 8.95
C GLU A 32 -11.14 -21.83 8.03
N ASP A 33 -10.68 -20.62 7.70
CA ASP A 33 -11.45 -19.65 6.91
C ASP A 33 -11.04 -19.58 5.42
N PHE A 34 -10.10 -20.40 4.96
CA PHE A 34 -9.54 -20.36 3.59
C PHE A 34 -9.08 -18.96 3.15
N THR A 35 -8.71 -18.09 4.09
CA THR A 35 -8.29 -16.72 3.79
C THR A 35 -6.86 -16.65 3.23
N GLY A 36 -6.15 -17.78 3.26
CA GLY A 36 -4.76 -17.89 2.82
C GLY A 36 -3.76 -17.33 3.83
N VAL A 37 -2.51 -17.18 3.38
CA VAL A 37 -1.39 -16.70 4.20
C VAL A 37 -1.49 -15.19 4.40
N HIS A 38 -1.53 -14.75 5.65
CA HIS A 38 -1.54 -13.34 6.04
C HIS A 38 -0.29 -12.96 6.84
N PHE A 39 0.16 -11.71 6.66
CA PHE A 39 1.29 -11.15 7.39
C PHE A 39 0.81 -10.36 8.61
N VAL A 40 1.39 -10.64 9.78
CA VAL A 40 1.07 -9.97 11.05
C VAL A 40 2.31 -9.19 11.50
N PRO A 41 2.28 -7.85 11.44
CA PRO A 41 3.41 -7.01 11.83
C PRO A 41 3.57 -6.96 13.35
N ASP A 42 4.81 -7.11 13.83
CA ASP A 42 5.15 -7.15 15.27
C ASP A 42 6.15 -6.06 15.69
N ILE A 43 7.14 -5.75 14.83
CA ILE A 43 8.23 -4.82 15.16
C ILE A 43 8.51 -3.94 13.96
N VAL A 44 8.75 -2.65 14.20
CA VAL A 44 9.20 -1.72 13.17
C VAL A 44 10.60 -1.24 13.50
N TRP A 45 11.51 -1.37 12.56
CA TRP A 45 12.80 -0.70 12.58
C TRP A 45 12.71 0.60 11.79
N ILE A 46 13.23 1.69 12.35
CA ILE A 46 13.33 3.00 11.70
C ILE A 46 14.69 3.61 12.01
N GLY A 47 15.35 4.18 11.01
CA GLY A 47 16.69 4.71 11.20
C GLY A 47 17.24 5.51 10.03
N SER A 48 18.52 5.85 10.13
CA SER A 48 19.26 6.66 9.15
C SER A 48 19.93 5.85 8.05
N ALA A 49 20.19 4.56 8.28
CA ALA A 49 20.90 3.70 7.33
C ALA A 49 20.08 3.40 6.06
N ASN A 50 20.70 3.56 4.89
CA ASN A 50 20.13 3.24 3.57
C ASN A 50 20.44 1.80 3.09
N TRP A 51 20.85 0.89 3.98
CA TRP A 51 21.27 -0.49 3.66
C TRP A 51 22.25 -0.61 2.47
N THR A 52 23.22 0.31 2.40
CA THR A 52 24.32 0.24 1.42
C THR A 52 25.60 -0.24 2.08
N ASP A 53 26.54 -0.78 1.30
CA ASP A 53 27.84 -1.21 1.82
C ASP A 53 28.60 -0.07 2.50
N LEU A 54 28.47 1.17 1.99
CA LEU A 54 29.08 2.33 2.61
C LEU A 54 28.43 2.67 3.95
N ALA A 55 27.09 2.65 4.04
CA ALA A 55 26.38 2.88 5.30
C ALA A 55 26.70 1.80 6.34
N ALA A 56 26.90 0.55 5.91
CA ALA A 56 27.22 -0.56 6.80
C ALA A 56 28.65 -0.50 7.37
N ASN A 57 29.61 0.11 6.66
CA ASN A 57 31.03 0.02 7.00
C ASN A 57 31.71 1.35 7.33
N LEU A 58 31.19 2.48 6.84
CA LEU A 58 31.89 3.76 6.86
C LEU A 58 31.09 4.90 7.51
N HIS A 59 29.79 4.74 7.73
CA HIS A 59 28.95 5.78 8.31
C HIS A 59 28.57 5.44 9.75
N GLU A 60 28.49 6.46 10.59
CA GLU A 60 27.82 6.36 11.88
C GLU A 60 26.31 6.48 11.66
N GLU A 61 25.60 5.37 11.77
CA GLU A 61 24.16 5.28 11.57
C GLU A 61 23.45 5.00 12.90
N SER A 62 22.20 5.45 13.02
CA SER A 62 21.37 5.21 14.20
C SER A 62 20.00 4.71 13.80
N ALA A 63 19.42 3.88 14.66
CA ALA A 63 18.09 3.34 14.46
C ALA A 63 17.45 2.89 15.76
N THR A 64 16.14 2.68 15.72
CA THR A 64 15.37 2.12 16.83
C THR A 64 14.44 1.04 16.30
N ALA A 65 14.34 -0.05 17.06
CA ALA A 65 13.30 -1.07 16.88
C ALA A 65 12.17 -0.78 17.88
N VAL A 66 10.95 -0.67 17.37
CA VAL A 66 9.76 -0.31 18.14
C VAL A 66 8.75 -1.45 18.02
N ALA A 67 8.34 -2.01 19.17
CA ALA A 67 7.33 -3.06 19.28
C ALA A 67 6.00 -2.55 19.87
N ASP A 68 5.85 -1.22 20.03
CA ASP A 68 4.59 -0.63 20.46
C ASP A 68 3.51 -0.88 19.40
N ARG A 69 2.39 -1.47 19.81
CA ARG A 69 1.33 -1.93 18.89
C ARG A 69 0.73 -0.79 18.07
N SER A 70 0.59 0.41 18.66
CA SER A 70 0.01 1.54 17.94
C SER A 70 0.98 2.06 16.89
N PHE A 71 2.26 2.18 17.24
CA PHE A 71 3.31 2.59 16.31
C PHE A 71 3.49 1.57 15.17
N VAL A 72 3.51 0.28 15.49
CA VAL A 72 3.63 -0.79 14.49
C VAL A 72 2.48 -0.72 13.49
N LYS A 73 1.25 -0.54 13.96
CA LYS A 73 0.07 -0.38 13.10
C LYS A 73 0.21 0.85 12.18
N ASP A 74 0.53 2.00 12.74
CA ASP A 74 0.59 3.26 11.96
C ASP A 74 1.73 3.26 10.94
N ALA A 75 2.91 2.74 11.31
CA ALA A 75 4.04 2.58 10.40
C ALA A 75 3.75 1.55 9.31
N THR A 76 3.03 0.47 9.63
CA THR A 76 2.58 -0.51 8.62
C THR A 76 1.62 0.14 7.62
N ASN A 77 0.63 0.90 8.10
CA ASN A 77 -0.30 1.64 7.24
C ASN A 77 0.42 2.66 6.35
N PHE A 78 1.44 3.34 6.88
CA PHE A 78 2.28 4.22 6.09
C PHE A 78 2.99 3.47 4.96
N VAL A 79 3.61 2.31 5.23
CA VAL A 79 4.27 1.50 4.20
C VAL A 79 3.28 0.97 3.17
N ILE A 80 2.11 0.49 3.59
CA ILE A 80 1.04 0.05 2.69
C ILE A 80 0.62 1.18 1.76
N ARG A 81 0.43 2.40 2.28
CA ARG A 81 0.11 3.57 1.46
C ARG A 81 1.20 3.87 0.44
N ILE A 82 2.46 3.84 0.84
CA ILE A 82 3.60 4.04 -0.08
C ILE A 82 3.60 2.97 -1.17
N ILE A 83 3.34 1.71 -0.83
CA ILE A 83 3.26 0.61 -1.80
C ILE A 83 2.07 0.80 -2.75
N SER A 84 0.89 1.16 -2.24
CA SER A 84 -0.29 1.40 -3.09
C SER A 84 -0.04 2.53 -4.07
N GLU A 85 0.71 3.55 -3.66
CA GLU A 85 1.05 4.72 -4.47
C GLU A 85 2.30 4.54 -5.36
N SER A 86 3.00 3.41 -5.25
CA SER A 86 4.25 3.15 -5.97
C SER A 86 4.04 2.56 -7.37
N GLU A 87 4.99 2.81 -8.27
CA GLU A 87 5.01 2.26 -9.62
C GLU A 87 6.02 1.10 -9.74
N PRO A 88 5.84 0.14 -10.67
CA PRO A 88 6.86 -0.85 -10.96
C PRO A 88 8.19 -0.18 -11.34
N LEU A 89 9.32 -0.72 -10.88
CA LEU A 89 10.66 -0.12 -11.11
C LEU A 89 10.98 0.19 -12.58
N GLU A 90 10.40 -0.55 -13.53
CA GLU A 90 10.64 -0.41 -14.96
C GLU A 90 9.74 0.64 -15.63
N GLN A 91 8.75 1.18 -14.92
CA GLN A 91 7.86 2.23 -15.42
C GLN A 91 8.38 3.60 -14.97
N CYS A 92 8.52 4.51 -15.93
CA CYS A 92 8.78 5.92 -15.68
C CYS A 92 7.53 6.72 -16.09
N ALA A 93 6.48 6.71 -15.26
CA ALA A 93 5.35 7.57 -15.53
C ALA A 93 5.70 9.03 -15.19
N VAL A 94 5.25 9.94 -16.05
CA VAL A 94 5.39 11.40 -15.87
C VAL A 94 4.33 11.95 -14.91
N THR A 95 3.35 11.12 -14.55
CA THR A 95 2.21 11.43 -13.67
C THR A 95 1.93 10.22 -12.78
N PRO A 96 1.52 10.40 -11.51
CA PRO A 96 1.20 9.27 -10.63
C PRO A 96 0.17 8.34 -11.28
N ARG A 97 0.54 7.09 -11.54
CA ARG A 97 -0.39 6.02 -11.93
C ARG A 97 -0.24 4.82 -10.99
N PRO A 98 -0.75 4.96 -9.75
CA PRO A 98 -0.66 3.88 -8.78
C PRO A 98 -1.58 2.72 -9.16
N ASP A 99 -1.03 1.69 -9.79
CA ASP A 99 -1.79 0.48 -10.19
C ASP A 99 -2.44 -0.27 -9.00
N LEU A 100 -1.97 0.02 -7.79
CA LEU A 100 -2.40 -0.62 -6.55
C LEU A 100 -3.26 0.32 -5.67
N ALA A 101 -3.58 1.52 -6.17
CA ALA A 101 -4.54 2.37 -5.47
C ALA A 101 -5.91 1.65 -5.43
N PRO A 102 -6.60 1.65 -4.28
CA PRO A 102 -7.94 1.13 -4.21
C PRO A 102 -8.83 1.89 -5.21
N VAL A 103 -9.67 1.14 -5.92
CA VAL A 103 -10.70 1.74 -6.77
C VAL A 103 -11.72 2.37 -5.83
N ASP A 104 -11.88 3.69 -5.90
CA ASP A 104 -13.02 4.37 -5.27
C ASP A 104 -14.28 3.92 -6.00
N PHE A 105 -14.99 2.95 -5.40
CA PHE A 105 -16.32 2.59 -5.85
C PHE A 105 -17.26 3.73 -5.46
N ASP A 106 -17.70 4.50 -6.45
CA ASP A 106 -18.72 5.52 -6.27
C ASP A 106 -20.06 4.83 -5.95
N MET A 107 -20.33 4.70 -4.65
CA MET A 107 -21.53 4.06 -4.12
C MET A 107 -22.82 4.75 -4.63
N GLU A 108 -22.75 6.02 -5.03
CA GLU A 108 -23.88 6.77 -5.58
C GLU A 108 -24.16 6.32 -7.04
N ALA A 109 -23.12 6.09 -7.83
CA ALA A 109 -23.24 5.52 -9.18
C ALA A 109 -23.71 4.05 -9.18
N PHE A 110 -23.30 3.25 -8.19
CA PHE A 110 -23.82 1.89 -8.01
C PHE A 110 -25.30 1.89 -7.59
N ALA A 111 -25.72 2.85 -6.77
CA ALA A 111 -27.11 3.02 -6.38
C ALA A 111 -27.99 3.46 -7.57
N GLU A 112 -27.50 4.34 -8.44
CA GLU A 112 -28.21 4.75 -9.65
C GLU A 112 -28.39 3.58 -10.64
N PHE A 113 -27.35 2.77 -10.86
CA PHE A 113 -27.44 1.54 -11.67
C PHE A 113 -28.42 0.52 -11.08
N GLY A 114 -28.37 0.32 -9.75
CA GLY A 114 -29.30 -0.56 -9.03
C GLY A 114 -30.74 -0.07 -9.09
N SER A 115 -30.98 1.24 -9.20
CA SER A 115 -32.32 1.81 -9.35
C SER A 115 -32.90 1.65 -10.76
N ASN A 116 -32.05 1.62 -11.80
CA ASN A 116 -32.46 1.46 -13.20
C ASN A 116 -32.50 0.00 -13.68
N GLY A 117 -31.96 -0.95 -12.91
CA GLY A 117 -31.84 -2.37 -13.29
C GLY A 117 -32.98 -3.29 -12.85
N VAL A 118 -33.99 -2.79 -12.13
CA VAL A 118 -35.07 -3.61 -11.55
C VAL A 118 -36.25 -3.84 -12.52
N GLU A 119 -36.24 -3.25 -13.72
CA GLU A 119 -37.39 -3.33 -14.65
C GLU A 119 -37.49 -4.61 -15.52
N TYR A 120 -36.66 -5.64 -15.32
CA TYR A 120 -36.67 -6.85 -16.16
C TYR A 120 -37.01 -8.18 -15.46
N PHE A 121 -37.60 -8.14 -14.26
CA PHE A 121 -38.21 -9.32 -13.64
C PHE A 121 -39.60 -8.99 -13.08
N SER A 122 -40.51 -8.57 -13.96
CA SER A 122 -41.94 -8.75 -13.69
C SER A 122 -42.32 -10.18 -14.07
N GLU A 123 -42.70 -10.92 -13.03
CA GLU A 123 -43.52 -12.12 -13.01
C GLU A 123 -44.32 -12.40 -14.30
N ASP A 124 -44.13 -13.59 -14.86
CA ASP A 124 -45.21 -14.35 -15.50
C ASP A 124 -45.32 -15.68 -14.73
N ASP A 125 -46.08 -15.64 -13.63
CA ASP A 125 -46.79 -16.80 -13.09
C ASP A 125 -48.16 -16.83 -13.78
N ASP A 126 -48.42 -17.89 -14.56
CA ASP A 126 -49.76 -18.47 -14.76
C ASP A 126 -49.68 -19.66 -15.75
N GLY A 127 -49.84 -20.89 -15.23
CA GLY A 127 -50.09 -22.10 -16.03
C GLY A 127 -49.79 -23.43 -15.36
#